data_AF-A0A7J9VHW8-F1
#
_entry.id   AF-A0A7J9VHW8-F1
#
_cell.length_a   1.000
_cell.length_b   1.000
_cell.length_c   1.000
_cell.angle_alpha   90.00
_cell.angle_beta   90.00
_cell.angle_gamma   90.00
#
_symmetry.space_group_name_H-M   'P 1'
#
loop_
_entity.id
_entity.type
_entity.pdbx_description
1 polymer ?
#
loop_
_entity_poly.entity_id
_entity_poly.type
_entity_poly.pdbx_seq_one_letter_code
_entity_poly.pdbx_strand_id
1 'polypeptide(L)'
;MPGPEGRETVDPDSFRFIEADPVGIVGFITAIPNGFMEAADVVFFTFIIGGMFMVIRETGLIESAVDKLTRRFATRRILVIPVLMVVFAVIASLIGTQELALVYVPIILPLMIALGFDSVTAAATALCATTAGFTAGVLNPINTGLGQKIANVPVFSGVPLRLVIFVVLVSVAVAYVMRYTSKVRNNPERSLVHGEAEEIEKVDIHISAATTTCRV
;
A
#
# COMPACT_ATOMS: atom_id res chain seq x y z
N MET A 1 21.04 17.77 30.44
CA MET A 1 22.32 17.80 31.21
C MET A 1 23.07 16.47 31.05
N PRO A 2 24.41 16.41 31.19
CA PRO A 2 25.13 15.15 31.20
C PRO A 2 24.73 14.34 32.44
N GLY A 3 24.09 13.20 32.23
CA GLY A 3 23.70 12.27 33.27
C GLY A 3 24.80 11.27 33.65
N PRO A 4 24.52 10.39 34.62
CA PRO A 4 25.41 9.28 34.94
C PRO A 4 25.73 8.45 33.68
N GLU A 5 27.00 8.06 33.52
CA GLU A 5 27.51 7.32 32.35
C GLU A 5 27.46 8.06 31.00
N GLY A 6 27.38 9.39 30.99
CA GLY A 6 27.43 10.17 29.74
C GLY A 6 26.14 10.14 28.92
N ARG A 7 25.02 9.71 29.51
CA ARG A 7 23.70 9.76 28.88
C ARG A 7 23.12 11.17 28.94
N GLU A 8 22.56 11.66 27.84
CA GLU A 8 21.76 12.89 27.86
C GLU A 8 20.54 12.68 28.75
N THR A 9 20.43 13.48 29.81
CA THR A 9 19.30 13.42 30.75
C THR A 9 18.39 14.62 30.53
N VAL A 10 17.09 14.36 30.51
CA VAL A 10 16.04 15.39 30.44
C VAL A 10 16.19 16.29 31.65
N ASP A 11 16.38 17.58 31.40
CA ASP A 11 16.49 18.58 32.45
C ASP A 11 15.07 18.88 32.99
N PRO A 12 14.76 18.52 34.24
CA PRO A 12 13.43 18.73 34.82
C PRO A 12 13.06 20.22 34.94
N ASP A 13 14.05 21.12 34.91
CA ASP A 13 13.85 22.57 34.97
C ASP A 13 13.69 23.19 33.56
N SER A 14 13.84 22.41 32.49
CA SER A 14 13.62 22.88 31.10
C SER A 14 12.14 23.04 30.73
N PHE A 15 11.24 22.49 31.54
CA PHE A 15 9.82 22.61 31.32
C PHE A 15 9.33 24.00 31.72
N ARG A 16 8.92 24.79 30.71
CA ARG A 16 8.28 26.08 30.91
C ARG A 16 6.84 26.04 30.42
N PHE A 17 5.91 26.47 31.27
CA PHE A 17 4.56 26.76 30.82
C PHE A 17 4.63 28.00 29.92
N ILE A 18 4.29 27.82 28.66
CA ILE A 18 4.05 28.92 27.71
C ILE A 18 2.63 29.46 27.94
N GLU A 19 2.44 30.77 27.76
CA GLU A 19 1.10 31.35 27.74
C GLU A 19 0.27 30.66 26.67
N ALA A 20 -0.98 30.34 27.01
CA ALA A 20 -1.90 29.74 26.06
C ALA A 20 -2.14 30.72 24.91
N ASP A 21 -1.88 30.28 23.68
CA ASP A 21 -2.25 30.98 22.44
C ASP A 21 -3.53 30.34 21.87
N PRO A 22 -4.73 30.74 22.34
CA PRO A 22 -5.97 30.18 21.85
C PRO A 22 -6.18 30.57 20.39
N VAL A 23 -6.41 29.57 19.53
CA VAL A 23 -6.84 29.80 18.15
C VAL A 23 -8.12 30.63 18.13
N GLY A 24 -7.99 31.90 17.73
CA GLY A 24 -9.14 32.81 17.58
C GLY A 24 -10.10 32.31 16.50
N ILE A 25 -11.32 32.86 16.46
CA ILE A 25 -12.36 32.49 15.46
C ILE A 25 -11.83 32.58 14.03
N VAL A 26 -11.00 33.60 13.74
CA VAL A 26 -10.35 33.75 12.43
C VAL A 26 -9.35 32.63 12.17
N GLY A 27 -8.51 32.28 13.15
CA GLY A 27 -7.57 31.15 13.05
C GLY A 27 -8.27 29.81 12.87
N PHE A 28 -9.42 29.61 13.50
CA PHE A 28 -10.25 28.42 13.33
C PHE A 28 -10.82 28.33 11.91
N ILE A 29 -11.34 29.44 11.37
CA ILE A 29 -11.89 29.48 10.01
C ILE A 29 -10.77 29.33 8.96
N THR A 30 -9.59 29.93 9.17
CA THR A 30 -8.46 29.85 8.24
C THR A 30 -7.70 28.53 8.32
N ALA A 31 -7.86 27.75 9.38
CA ALA A 31 -7.26 26.41 9.49
C ALA A 31 -7.74 25.47 8.36
N ILE A 32 -9.00 25.58 7.94
CA ILE A 32 -9.57 24.74 6.86
C ILE A 32 -8.86 25.01 5.51
N PRO A 33 -8.84 26.24 4.97
CA PRO A 33 -8.14 26.51 3.70
C PRO A 33 -6.63 26.26 3.80
N ASN A 34 -6.00 26.52 4.95
CA ASN A 34 -4.60 26.17 5.15
C ASN A 34 -4.36 24.65 5.06
N GLY A 35 -5.23 23.83 5.65
CA GLY A 35 -5.16 22.38 5.51
C GLY A 35 -5.35 21.91 4.05
N PHE A 36 -6.21 22.57 3.27
CA PHE A 36 -6.33 22.29 1.84
C PHE A 36 -5.07 22.65 1.05
N MET A 37 -4.40 23.75 1.40
CA MET A 37 -3.13 24.12 0.77
C MET A 37 -2.02 23.12 1.11
N GLU A 38 -1.95 22.64 2.34
CA GLU A 38 -0.99 21.59 2.75
C GLU A 38 -1.27 20.23 2.07
N ALA A 39 -2.55 19.88 1.89
CA ALA A 39 -2.94 18.62 1.25
C ALA A 39 -2.90 18.67 -0.29
N ALA A 40 -2.72 19.85 -0.89
CA ALA A 40 -2.84 20.06 -2.34
C ALA A 40 -1.92 19.11 -3.13
N ASP A 41 -0.67 18.96 -2.70
CA ASP A 41 0.32 18.12 -3.39
C ASP A 41 -0.13 16.65 -3.47
N VAL A 42 -0.66 16.10 -2.37
CA VAL A 42 -1.16 14.72 -2.32
C VAL A 42 -2.39 14.53 -3.19
N VAL A 43 -3.30 15.52 -3.21
CA VAL A 43 -4.52 15.50 -4.02
C VAL A 43 -4.16 15.54 -5.52
N PHE A 44 -3.32 16.48 -5.95
CA PHE A 44 -2.89 16.58 -7.35
C PHE A 44 -2.14 15.34 -7.81
N PHE A 45 -1.24 14.79 -6.99
CA PHE A 45 -0.54 13.54 -7.27
C PHE A 45 -1.51 12.38 -7.49
N THR A 46 -2.52 12.24 -6.61
CA THR A 46 -3.56 11.20 -6.72
C THR A 46 -4.37 11.35 -8.00
N PHE A 47 -4.75 12.58 -8.38
CA PHE A 47 -5.45 12.86 -9.63
C PHE A 47 -4.64 12.48 -10.87
N ILE A 48 -3.35 12.83 -10.91
CA ILE A 48 -2.47 12.50 -12.05
C ILE A 48 -2.35 10.99 -12.21
N ILE A 49 -2.20 10.26 -11.11
CA ILE A 49 -2.10 8.79 -11.16
C ILE A 49 -3.43 8.17 -11.60
N GLY A 50 -4.56 8.67 -11.11
CA GLY A 50 -5.89 8.23 -11.56
C GLY A 50 -6.08 8.46 -13.06
N GLY A 51 -5.68 9.62 -13.57
CA GLY A 51 -5.72 9.94 -15.00
C GLY A 51 -4.81 9.04 -15.84
N MET A 52 -3.55 8.86 -15.41
CA MET A 52 -2.60 7.96 -16.08
C MET A 52 -3.11 6.51 -16.08
N PHE A 53 -3.72 6.05 -14.98
CA PHE A 53 -4.29 4.72 -14.90
C PHE A 53 -5.42 4.51 -15.92
N MET A 54 -6.29 5.50 -16.11
CA MET A 54 -7.34 5.45 -17.14
C MET A 54 -6.73 5.31 -18.54
N VAL A 55 -5.68 6.08 -18.84
CA VAL A 55 -4.95 5.98 -20.13
C VAL A 55 -4.34 4.58 -20.29
N ILE A 56 -3.69 4.04 -19.27
CA ILE A 56 -3.10 2.69 -19.31
C ILE A 56 -4.18 1.63 -19.56
N ARG A 57 -5.36 1.78 -18.94
CA ARG A 57 -6.50 0.89 -19.16
C ARG A 57 -7.02 0.98 -20.60
N GLU A 58 -7.19 2.18 -21.15
CA GLU A 58 -7.63 2.36 -22.54
C GLU A 58 -6.62 1.81 -23.56
N THR A 59 -5.32 1.82 -23.25
CA THR A 59 -4.30 1.24 -24.14
C THR A 59 -4.30 -0.28 -24.23
N GLY A 60 -5.10 -0.98 -23.41
CA GLY A 60 -5.14 -2.46 -23.42
C GLY A 60 -3.89 -3.12 -22.79
N LEU A 61 -3.04 -2.32 -22.12
CA LEU A 61 -1.76 -2.78 -21.58
C LEU A 61 -1.98 -3.72 -20.39
N ILE A 62 -3.03 -3.48 -19.60
CA ILE A 62 -3.38 -4.30 -18.43
C ILE A 62 -3.74 -5.71 -18.89
N GLU A 63 -4.61 -5.83 -19.87
CA GLU A 63 -5.07 -7.09 -20.48
C GLU A 63 -3.88 -7.88 -21.03
N SER A 64 -3.00 -7.20 -21.78
CA SER A 64 -1.78 -7.80 -22.33
C SER A 64 -0.79 -8.26 -21.24
N ALA A 65 -0.67 -7.49 -20.15
CA ALA A 65 0.18 -7.84 -19.02
C ALA A 65 -0.40 -9.03 -18.24
N VAL A 66 -1.72 -9.04 -18.04
CA VAL A 66 -2.47 -10.13 -17.40
C VAL A 66 -2.31 -11.42 -18.20
N ASP A 67 -2.46 -11.40 -19.52
CA ASP A 67 -2.30 -12.58 -20.37
C ASP A 67 -0.87 -13.14 -20.30
N LYS A 68 0.14 -12.27 -20.38
CA LYS A 68 1.55 -12.69 -20.25
C LYS A 68 1.84 -13.28 -18.88
N LEU A 69 1.35 -12.66 -17.81
CA LEU A 69 1.59 -13.12 -16.45
C LEU A 69 0.84 -14.42 -16.18
N THR A 70 -0.40 -14.54 -16.63
CA THR A 70 -1.22 -15.75 -16.50
C THR A 70 -0.59 -16.92 -17.23
N ARG A 71 -0.08 -16.72 -18.46
CA ARG A 71 0.66 -17.77 -19.19
C ARG A 71 1.95 -18.17 -18.48
N ARG A 72 2.71 -17.20 -17.96
CA ARG A 72 3.98 -17.46 -17.26
C ARG A 72 3.80 -18.15 -15.91
N PHE A 73 2.69 -17.87 -15.22
CA PHE A 73 2.37 -18.41 -13.91
C PHE A 73 1.28 -19.50 -13.92
N ALA A 74 0.84 -19.96 -15.10
CA ALA A 74 -0.20 -20.98 -15.27
C ALA A 74 0.04 -22.25 -14.44
N THR A 75 1.31 -22.67 -14.32
CA THR A 75 1.71 -23.87 -13.57
C THR A 75 1.77 -23.63 -12.06
N ARG A 76 1.96 -22.39 -11.57
CA ARG A 76 2.08 -22.04 -10.15
C ARG A 76 1.40 -20.72 -9.79
N ARG A 77 0.10 -20.62 -10.08
CA ARG A 77 -0.76 -19.44 -9.84
C ARG A 77 -0.64 -18.86 -8.42
N ILE A 78 -0.43 -19.74 -7.44
CA ILE A 78 -0.23 -19.41 -6.02
C ILE A 78 0.99 -18.51 -5.77
N LEU A 79 2.05 -18.65 -6.57
CA LEU A 79 3.28 -17.87 -6.40
C LEU A 79 3.14 -16.42 -6.86
N VAL A 80 2.06 -16.07 -7.56
CA VAL A 80 1.82 -14.70 -8.00
C VAL A 80 1.60 -13.77 -6.81
N ILE A 81 0.87 -14.23 -5.79
CA ILE A 81 0.59 -13.46 -4.57
C ILE A 81 1.88 -13.02 -3.85
N PRO A 82 2.77 -13.93 -3.40
CA PRO A 82 3.98 -13.53 -2.69
C PRO A 82 4.90 -12.65 -3.54
N VAL A 83 4.99 -12.90 -4.85
CA VAL A 83 5.81 -12.08 -5.75
C VAL A 83 5.28 -10.65 -5.82
N LEU A 84 3.97 -10.47 -6.05
CA LEU A 84 3.35 -9.15 -6.10
C LEU A 84 3.44 -8.43 -4.75
N MET A 85 3.22 -9.15 -3.64
CA MET A 85 3.31 -8.55 -2.30
C MET A 85 4.73 -8.06 -2.00
N VAL A 86 5.78 -8.81 -2.37
CA VAL A 86 7.16 -8.37 -2.16
C VAL A 86 7.47 -7.14 -3.02
N VAL A 87 7.07 -7.15 -4.29
CA VAL A 87 7.28 -6.02 -5.20
C VAL A 87 6.61 -4.75 -4.66
N PHE A 88 5.33 -4.83 -4.27
CA PHE A 88 4.63 -3.68 -3.71
C PHE A 88 5.20 -3.24 -2.36
N ALA A 89 5.59 -4.17 -1.49
CA ALA A 89 6.22 -3.82 -0.23
C ALA A 89 7.54 -3.08 -0.44
N VAL A 90 8.37 -3.51 -1.40
CA VAL A 90 9.62 -2.82 -1.75
C VAL A 90 9.34 -1.43 -2.29
N ILE A 91 8.42 -1.29 -3.26
CA ILE A 91 8.04 0.01 -3.81
C ILE A 91 7.53 0.94 -2.70
N ALA A 92 6.65 0.44 -1.83
CA ALA A 92 6.11 1.18 -0.69
C ALA A 92 7.18 1.59 0.33
N SER A 93 8.19 0.74 0.54
CA SER A 93 9.30 1.02 1.45
C SER A 93 10.31 2.03 0.88
N LEU A 94 10.33 2.25 -0.45
CA LEU A 94 11.25 3.16 -1.14
C LEU A 94 10.62 4.52 -1.45
N ILE A 95 9.48 4.53 -2.15
CA ILE A 95 8.81 5.76 -2.62
C ILE A 95 7.99 6.38 -1.49
N GLY A 96 7.32 5.54 -0.69
CA GLY A 96 6.94 5.93 0.66
C GLY A 96 5.66 6.73 0.82
N THR A 97 4.56 6.31 0.22
CA THR A 97 3.22 6.91 0.40
C THR A 97 2.13 5.84 0.45
N GLN A 98 1.23 5.91 1.45
CA GLN A 98 0.19 4.89 1.64
C GLN A 98 -0.97 5.08 0.65
N GLU A 99 -1.19 6.30 0.17
CA GLU A 99 -2.21 6.69 -0.79
C GLU A 99 -2.12 5.93 -2.12
N LEU A 100 -0.92 5.48 -2.53
CA LEU A 100 -0.72 4.67 -3.72
C LEU A 100 -1.39 3.28 -3.62
N ALA A 101 -1.64 2.79 -2.40
CA ALA A 101 -2.27 1.48 -2.19
C ALA A 101 -3.66 1.39 -2.85
N LEU A 102 -4.41 2.50 -2.86
CA LEU A 102 -5.74 2.57 -3.46
C LEU A 102 -5.71 2.42 -4.98
N VAL A 103 -4.62 2.85 -5.62
CA VAL A 103 -4.42 2.73 -7.07
C VAL A 103 -4.00 1.30 -7.45
N TYR A 104 -3.25 0.62 -6.58
CA TYR A 104 -2.81 -0.74 -6.87
C TYR A 104 -3.96 -1.75 -6.92
N VAL A 105 -5.01 -1.56 -6.11
CA VAL A 105 -6.18 -2.46 -6.08
C VAL A 105 -6.82 -2.64 -7.46
N PRO A 106 -7.29 -1.59 -8.18
CA PRO A 106 -7.89 -1.76 -9.51
C PRO A 106 -6.91 -2.25 -10.57
N ILE A 107 -5.59 -2.07 -10.40
CA ILE A 107 -4.58 -2.63 -11.31
C ILE A 107 -4.50 -4.15 -11.19
N ILE A 108 -4.47 -4.66 -9.95
CA ILE A 108 -4.27 -6.10 -9.72
C ILE A 108 -5.57 -6.90 -9.68
N LEU A 109 -6.70 -6.24 -9.46
CA LEU A 109 -8.01 -6.87 -9.47
C LEU A 109 -8.28 -7.72 -10.73
N PRO A 110 -8.14 -7.18 -11.97
CA PRO A 110 -8.36 -7.98 -13.18
C PRO A 110 -7.39 -9.16 -13.28
N LEU A 111 -6.14 -8.97 -12.87
CA LEU A 111 -5.12 -10.02 -12.85
C LEU A 111 -5.49 -11.16 -11.90
N MET A 112 -5.94 -10.82 -10.69
CA MET A 112 -6.30 -11.80 -9.67
C MET A 112 -7.55 -12.59 -10.06
N ILE A 113 -8.55 -11.90 -10.62
CA ILE A 113 -9.77 -12.54 -11.14
C ILE A 113 -9.41 -13.48 -12.30
N ALA A 114 -8.58 -13.05 -13.26
CA ALA A 114 -8.13 -13.89 -14.38
C ALA A 114 -7.36 -15.16 -13.93
N LEU A 115 -6.68 -15.09 -12.78
CA LEU A 115 -5.98 -16.23 -12.17
C LEU A 115 -6.91 -17.16 -11.36
N GLY A 116 -8.17 -16.77 -11.17
CA GLY A 116 -9.18 -17.51 -10.39
C GLY A 116 -9.17 -17.19 -8.90
N PHE A 117 -8.68 -16.01 -8.50
CA PHE A 117 -8.74 -15.51 -7.13
C PHE A 117 -9.92 -14.54 -6.95
N ASP A 118 -10.37 -14.38 -5.71
CA ASP A 118 -11.45 -13.47 -5.32
C ASP A 118 -10.99 -12.00 -5.24
N SER A 119 -11.94 -11.09 -5.37
CA SER A 119 -11.70 -9.64 -5.28
C SER A 119 -11.09 -9.23 -3.93
N VAL A 120 -11.41 -9.96 -2.86
CA VAL A 120 -10.84 -9.73 -1.52
C VAL A 120 -9.37 -10.13 -1.46
N THR A 121 -8.95 -11.24 -2.09
CA THR A 121 -7.52 -11.56 -2.19
C THR A 121 -6.77 -10.47 -2.96
N ALA A 122 -7.35 -9.89 -4.01
CA ALA A 122 -6.75 -8.77 -4.72
C ALA A 122 -6.57 -7.56 -3.80
N ALA A 123 -7.64 -7.10 -3.15
CA ALA A 123 -7.56 -5.97 -2.23
C ALA A 123 -6.59 -6.23 -1.07
N ALA A 124 -6.64 -7.41 -0.44
CA ALA A 124 -5.74 -7.79 0.64
C ALA A 124 -4.28 -7.83 0.19
N THR A 125 -4.00 -8.32 -1.02
CA THR A 125 -2.64 -8.36 -1.57
C THR A 125 -2.07 -6.94 -1.70
N ALA A 126 -2.81 -6.00 -2.31
CA ALA A 126 -2.35 -4.61 -2.44
C ALA A 126 -2.24 -3.91 -1.10
N LEU A 127 -3.28 -3.96 -0.26
CA LEU A 127 -3.35 -3.21 0.98
C LEU A 127 -2.38 -3.74 2.04
N CYS A 128 -2.32 -5.06 2.26
CA CYS A 128 -1.43 -5.65 3.28
C CYS A 128 0.06 -5.54 2.87
N ALA A 129 0.38 -5.67 1.58
CA ALA A 129 1.76 -5.51 1.12
C ALA A 129 2.26 -4.07 1.27
N THR A 130 1.44 -3.11 0.84
CA THR A 130 1.81 -1.68 0.88
C THR A 130 1.91 -1.20 2.33
N THR A 131 0.99 -1.60 3.20
CA THR A 131 1.04 -1.25 4.64
C THR A 131 2.24 -1.88 5.35
N ALA A 132 2.55 -3.17 5.10
CA ALA A 132 3.74 -3.81 5.65
C ALA A 132 5.05 -3.13 5.20
N GLY A 133 5.16 -2.79 3.90
CA GLY A 133 6.31 -2.08 3.35
C GLY A 133 6.46 -0.65 3.86
N PHE A 134 5.35 0.09 3.93
CA PHE A 134 5.31 1.47 4.44
C PHE A 134 5.68 1.55 5.93
N THR A 135 5.19 0.59 6.73
CA THR A 135 5.48 0.51 8.18
C THR A 135 6.95 0.25 8.45
N ALA A 136 7.59 -0.63 7.66
CA ALA A 136 9.00 -0.91 7.81
C ALA A 136 9.90 0.25 7.32
N GLY A 137 9.46 0.97 6.29
CA GLY A 137 10.00 2.28 5.90
C GLY A 137 11.53 2.34 5.79
N VAL A 138 12.16 1.33 5.17
CA VAL A 138 13.63 1.14 5.22
C VAL A 138 14.38 2.38 4.71
N LEU A 139 13.92 2.96 3.60
CA LEU A 139 14.51 4.15 2.97
C LEU A 139 13.48 5.26 2.72
N ASN A 140 12.31 5.19 3.38
CA ASN A 140 11.22 6.12 3.13
C ASN A 140 11.57 7.53 3.68
N PRO A 141 11.70 8.56 2.83
CA PRO A 141 12.06 9.91 3.26
C PRO A 141 10.92 10.63 4.00
N ILE A 142 9.67 10.28 3.70
CA ILE A 142 8.46 10.91 4.25
C ILE A 142 8.17 10.40 5.66
N ASN A 143 8.31 9.10 5.90
CA ASN A 143 8.07 8.51 7.22
C ASN A 143 9.37 8.53 8.05
N THR A 144 10.31 7.66 7.71
CA THR A 144 11.54 7.45 8.47
C THR A 144 12.46 8.65 8.42
N GLY A 145 12.64 9.25 7.23
CA GLY A 145 13.51 10.43 7.07
C GLY A 145 13.02 11.63 7.87
N LEU A 146 11.71 11.91 7.85
CA LEU A 146 11.10 12.97 8.63
C LEU A 146 11.21 12.70 10.13
N GLY A 147 10.89 11.47 10.58
CA GLY A 147 11.01 11.09 11.99
C GLY A 147 12.44 11.22 12.52
N GLN A 148 13.44 10.87 11.71
CA GLN A 148 14.86 11.03 12.08
C GLN A 148 15.30 12.49 12.15
N LYS A 149 14.79 13.34 11.24
CA LYS A 149 15.02 14.80 11.31
C LYS A 149 14.43 15.40 12.57
N ILE A 150 13.20 15.02 12.95
CA ILE A 150 12.55 15.50 14.17
C ILE A 150 13.31 15.03 15.41
N ALA A 151 13.79 13.79 15.40
CA ALA A 151 14.55 13.21 16.50
C ALA A 151 16.04 13.61 16.54
N ASN A 152 16.50 14.47 15.61
CA ASN A 152 17.90 14.90 15.48
C ASN A 152 18.92 13.74 15.42
N VAL A 153 18.53 12.59 14.87
CA VAL A 153 19.43 11.45 14.68
C VAL A 153 19.92 11.38 13.22
N PRO A 154 21.12 10.83 12.96
CA PRO A 154 21.62 10.69 11.60
C PRO A 154 20.61 9.97 10.70
N VAL A 155 20.36 10.55 9.52
CA VAL A 155 19.46 9.99 8.52
C VAL A 155 19.96 8.61 8.11
N PHE A 156 19.06 7.63 8.03
CA PHE A 156 19.32 6.21 7.80
C PHE A 156 20.05 5.46 8.94
N SER A 157 20.22 6.06 10.13
CA SER A 157 20.65 5.28 11.30
C SER A 157 19.66 4.13 11.56
N GLY A 158 20.15 2.88 11.64
CA GLY A 158 19.34 1.70 11.90
C GLY A 158 18.71 0.98 10.68
N VAL A 159 19.19 1.23 9.44
CA VAL A 159 18.78 0.46 8.24
C VAL A 159 18.74 -1.07 8.46
N PRO A 160 19.77 -1.73 9.04
CA PRO A 160 19.75 -3.19 9.17
C PRO A 160 18.59 -3.70 10.03
N LEU A 161 18.26 -3.00 11.13
CA LEU A 161 17.09 -3.33 11.95
C LEU A 161 15.79 -3.19 11.16
N ARG A 162 15.65 -2.10 10.40
CA ARG A 162 14.46 -1.87 9.57
C ARG A 162 14.32 -2.90 8.45
N LEU A 163 15.45 -3.38 7.91
CA LEU A 163 15.44 -4.44 6.90
C LEU A 163 14.99 -5.78 7.50
N VAL A 164 15.39 -6.08 8.73
CA VAL A 164 14.87 -7.26 9.46
C VAL A 164 13.36 -7.12 9.71
N ILE A 165 12.90 -5.96 10.19
CA ILE A 165 11.47 -5.68 10.42
C ILE A 165 10.69 -5.78 9.10
N PHE A 166 11.23 -5.25 8.01
CA PHE A 166 10.66 -5.35 6.66
C PHE A 166 10.43 -6.81 6.27
N VAL A 167 11.47 -7.65 6.38
CA VAL A 167 11.37 -9.08 6.04
C VAL A 167 10.33 -9.77 6.92
N VAL A 168 10.30 -9.50 8.22
CA VAL A 168 9.33 -10.11 9.15
C VAL A 168 7.90 -9.70 8.81
N LEU A 169 7.64 -8.39 8.66
CA LEU A 169 6.29 -7.88 8.37
C LEU A 169 5.77 -8.37 7.02
N VAL A 170 6.61 -8.33 5.98
CA VAL A 170 6.24 -8.84 4.66
C VAL A 170 5.97 -10.33 4.70
N SER A 171 6.80 -11.11 5.42
CA SER A 171 6.60 -12.56 5.56
C SER A 171 5.29 -12.88 6.28
N VAL A 172 4.95 -12.16 7.34
CA VAL A 172 3.69 -12.32 8.08
C VAL A 172 2.50 -11.94 7.21
N ALA A 173 2.58 -10.82 6.49
CA ALA A 173 1.52 -10.37 5.58
C ALA A 173 1.29 -11.40 4.46
N VAL A 174 2.36 -11.89 3.84
CA VAL A 174 2.30 -12.95 2.81
C VAL A 174 1.67 -14.21 3.39
N ALA A 175 2.10 -14.66 4.57
CA ALA A 175 1.54 -15.85 5.22
C ALA A 175 0.04 -15.69 5.52
N TYR A 176 -0.39 -14.51 5.95
CA TYR A 176 -1.79 -14.20 6.21
C TYR A 176 -2.65 -14.27 4.95
N VAL A 177 -2.24 -13.58 3.88
CA VAL A 177 -2.97 -13.59 2.60
C VAL A 177 -2.98 -15.00 2.00
N MET A 178 -1.83 -15.69 2.00
CA MET A 178 -1.73 -17.07 1.50
C MET A 178 -2.63 -18.04 2.26
N ARG A 179 -2.78 -17.87 3.59
CA ARG A 179 -3.69 -18.67 4.41
C ARG A 179 -5.14 -18.41 4.04
N TYR A 180 -5.52 -17.14 3.83
CA TYR A 180 -6.86 -16.77 3.37
C TYR A 180 -7.15 -17.35 1.99
N THR A 181 -6.29 -17.10 1.01
CA THR A 181 -6.48 -17.59 -0.36
C THR A 181 -6.53 -19.12 -0.43
N SER A 182 -5.72 -19.83 0.36
CA SER A 182 -5.79 -21.30 0.44
C SER A 182 -7.13 -21.79 1.02
N LYS A 183 -7.71 -21.04 1.97
CA LYS A 183 -9.02 -21.35 2.57
C LYS A 183 -10.16 -21.11 1.57
N VAL A 184 -10.13 -20.00 0.84
CA VAL A 184 -11.12 -19.66 -0.21
C VAL A 184 -11.03 -20.62 -1.38
N ARG A 185 -9.82 -20.99 -1.82
CA ARG A 185 -9.66 -21.97 -2.90
C ARG A 185 -10.23 -23.35 -2.55
N ASN A 186 -10.05 -23.80 -1.31
CA ASN A 186 -10.54 -25.11 -0.88
C ASN A 186 -12.06 -25.12 -0.66
N ASN A 187 -12.69 -23.96 -0.40
CA ASN A 187 -14.14 -23.82 -0.29
C ASN A 187 -14.54 -22.43 -0.82
N PRO A 188 -15.00 -22.33 -2.08
CA PRO A 188 -15.42 -21.07 -2.68
C PRO A 188 -16.49 -20.31 -1.88
N GLU A 189 -17.34 -21.04 -1.15
CA GLU A 189 -18.36 -20.48 -0.23
C GLU A 189 -17.78 -19.74 0.98
N ARG A 190 -16.47 -19.89 1.25
CA ARG A 190 -15.78 -19.17 2.32
C ARG A 190 -15.16 -17.86 1.85
N SER A 191 -15.33 -17.49 0.58
CA SER A 191 -15.04 -16.14 0.11
C SER A 191 -15.96 -15.16 0.84
N LEU A 192 -15.40 -14.07 1.37
CA LEU A 192 -16.18 -13.06 2.09
C LEU A 192 -17.17 -12.31 1.17
N VAL A 193 -17.00 -12.43 -0.13
CA VAL A 193 -17.82 -11.81 -1.19
C VAL A 193 -18.69 -12.84 -1.94
N HIS A 194 -18.70 -14.11 -1.50
CA HIS A 194 -19.41 -15.18 -2.18
C HIS A 194 -20.91 -14.87 -2.33
N GLY A 195 -21.37 -14.78 -3.59
CA GLY A 195 -22.78 -14.54 -3.92
C GLY A 195 -23.15 -13.06 -4.05
N GLU A 196 -22.19 -12.13 -3.96
CA GLU A 196 -22.43 -10.73 -4.28
C GLU A 196 -22.55 -10.54 -5.80
N ALA A 197 -23.65 -9.91 -6.24
CA ALA A 197 -23.90 -9.66 -7.67
C ALA A 197 -22.75 -8.88 -8.34
N GLU A 198 -22.10 -7.99 -7.59
CA GLU A 198 -20.96 -7.19 -8.05
C GLU A 198 -19.68 -8.03 -8.25
N GLU A 199 -19.48 -9.10 -7.46
CA GLU A 199 -18.37 -10.03 -7.68
C GLU A 199 -18.61 -10.87 -8.94
N ILE A 200 -19.84 -11.37 -9.12
CA ILE A 200 -20.24 -12.17 -10.28
C ILE A 200 -20.11 -11.33 -11.57
N GLU A 201 -20.56 -10.08 -11.56
CA GLU A 201 -20.43 -9.16 -12.69
C GLU A 201 -18.95 -8.87 -13.02
N LYS A 202 -18.10 -8.65 -12.00
CA LYS A 202 -16.65 -8.45 -12.21
C LYS A 202 -16.01 -9.70 -12.83
N VAL A 203 -16.38 -10.89 -12.38
CA VAL A 203 -15.89 -12.15 -12.93
C VAL A 203 -16.33 -12.31 -14.39
N ASP A 204 -17.59 -12.05 -14.71
CA ASP A 204 -18.14 -12.17 -16.06
C ASP A 204 -17.54 -11.14 -17.05
N ILE A 205 -17.40 -9.87 -16.65
CA ILE A 205 -16.80 -8.83 -17.51
C ILE A 205 -15.37 -9.20 -17.90
N HIS A 206 -14.56 -9.66 -16.94
CA HIS A 206 -13.15 -9.94 -17.19
C HIS A 206 -12.90 -11.28 -17.89
N ILE A 207 -13.77 -12.29 -17.69
CA ILE A 207 -13.73 -13.55 -18.44
C ILE A 207 -14.24 -13.37 -19.89
N SER A 208 -15.27 -12.56 -20.10
CA SER A 208 -15.80 -12.26 -21.45
C SER A 208 -14.79 -11.47 -22.30
N ALA A 209 -14.07 -10.52 -21.69
CA ALA A 209 -12.96 -9.81 -22.34
C ALA A 209 -11.81 -10.74 -22.74
N ALA A 210 -11.42 -11.70 -21.88
CA ALA A 210 -10.38 -12.68 -22.19
C ALA A 210 -10.78 -13.67 -23.31
N THR A 211 -12.08 -13.97 -23.44
CA THR A 211 -12.58 -14.94 -24.44
C THR A 211 -12.73 -14.31 -25.83
N THR A 212 -13.01 -13.01 -25.92
CA THR A 212 -13.17 -12.29 -27.20
C THR A 212 -11.84 -12.16 -27.94
N THR A 213 -10.72 -11.99 -27.23
CA THR A 213 -9.36 -11.88 -27.80
C THR A 213 -8.85 -13.20 -28.39
N CYS A 214 -9.42 -14.35 -27.99
CA CYS A 214 -9.02 -15.66 -28.49
C CYS A 214 -9.73 -16.07 -29.80
N ARG A 215 -10.60 -15.20 -30.35
CA ARG A 215 -11.42 -15.46 -31.55
C ARG A 215 -11.03 -14.65 -32.79
N VAL A 216 -9.88 -13.96 -32.79
CA VAL A 216 -9.34 -13.25 -33.96
C VAL A 216 -8.05 -13.91 -34.42
#